data_AF-A0A8T5UR30-F1
#
_entry.id   AF-A0A8T5UR30-F1
#
_cell.length_a   1.000
_cell.length_b   1.000
_cell.length_c   1.000
_cell.angle_alpha   90.00
_cell.angle_beta   90.00
_cell.angle_gamma   90.00
#
_symmetry.space_group_name_H-M   'P 1'
#
loop_
_entity.id
_entity.type
_entity.pdbx_description
1 polymer ?
#
loop_
_entity_poly.entity_id
_entity_poly.type
_entity_poly.pdbx_seq_one_letter_code
_entity_poly.pdbx_strand_id
1 'polypeptide(L)'
;IGVHPFSAITAITYQTATEFYGFKSLSEELGKQLDAILNVYPIKYVKIGMIPDNESLDVIKNTILAHNLTVVLDPVSISSVGERLSSEGFEIEIERELFPLVTVLTPNLEEASFFANIELINKTIDDIEELKKAAEKIVKKLYLNNDVSEIQKAIIIKSAGKDKDNI
;
A
#
# COMPACT_ATOMS: atom_id res chain seq x y z
N ILE A 1 4.31 18.97 9.36
CA ILE A 1 4.93 17.90 10.19
C ILE A 1 6.44 18.06 10.11
N GLY A 2 7.15 18.12 11.23
CA GLY A 2 8.62 18.30 11.28
C GLY A 2 9.36 16.97 11.18
N VAL A 3 9.33 16.34 10.01
CA VAL A 3 10.01 15.07 9.72
C VAL A 3 11.02 15.27 8.58
N HIS A 4 12.04 14.41 8.51
CA HIS A 4 13.01 14.39 7.42
C HIS A 4 12.78 13.13 6.55
N PRO A 5 12.04 13.22 5.43
CA PRO A 5 11.73 12.08 4.61
C PRO A 5 12.91 11.66 3.73
N PHE A 6 12.97 10.37 3.44
CA PHE A 6 13.81 9.78 2.40
C PHE A 6 12.91 9.01 1.43
N SER A 7 13.35 8.85 0.20
CA SER A 7 12.60 8.14 -0.84
C SER A 7 13.47 7.09 -1.51
N ALA A 8 12.93 5.89 -1.67
CA ALA A 8 13.42 4.89 -2.62
C ALA A 8 12.34 4.72 -3.70
N ILE A 9 12.72 4.85 -4.96
CA ILE A 9 11.79 4.88 -6.10
C ILE A 9 11.61 3.44 -6.59
N THR A 10 10.36 2.96 -6.59
CA THR A 10 10.00 1.61 -7.06
C THR A 10 9.73 1.58 -8.57
N ALA A 11 9.15 2.64 -9.12
CA ALA A 11 8.89 2.77 -10.54
C ALA A 11 8.93 4.23 -10.99
N ILE A 12 9.24 4.44 -12.28
CA ILE A 12 9.03 5.71 -12.97
C ILE A 12 7.75 5.56 -13.79
N THR A 13 6.75 6.40 -13.53
CA THR A 13 5.52 6.44 -14.32
C THR A 13 5.66 7.40 -15.49
N TYR A 14 5.09 7.01 -16.63
CA TYR A 14 4.91 7.88 -17.78
C TYR A 14 3.47 8.37 -17.72
N GLN A 15 3.24 9.49 -17.06
CA GLN A 15 1.87 9.98 -16.81
C GLN A 15 1.79 11.51 -16.82
N THR A 16 0.59 12.01 -17.11
CA THR A 16 0.19 13.41 -16.94
C THR A 16 -0.92 13.49 -15.90
N ALA A 17 -1.53 14.67 -15.74
CA ALA A 17 -2.70 14.83 -14.88
C ALA A 17 -3.93 14.04 -15.39
N THR A 18 -4.00 13.76 -16.70
CA THR A 18 -5.19 13.18 -17.35
C THR A 18 -4.94 11.86 -18.06
N GLU A 19 -3.67 11.49 -18.31
CA GLU A 19 -3.33 10.28 -19.08
C GLU A 19 -2.21 9.48 -18.41
N PHE A 20 -2.30 8.15 -18.51
CA PHE A 20 -1.27 7.21 -18.08
C PHE A 20 -0.82 6.38 -19.28
N TYR A 21 0.49 6.36 -19.52
CA TYR A 21 1.10 5.69 -20.68
C TYR A 21 1.90 4.45 -20.30
N GLY A 22 1.98 4.12 -19.01
CA GLY A 22 2.73 2.98 -18.48
C GLY A 22 3.77 3.39 -17.44
N PHE A 23 4.64 2.44 -17.12
CA PHE A 23 5.71 2.63 -16.14
C PHE A 23 6.94 1.80 -16.49
N LYS A 24 8.07 2.18 -15.90
CA LYS A 24 9.28 1.36 -15.82
C LYS A 24 9.55 1.00 -14.38
N SER A 25 9.63 -0.29 -14.09
CA SER A 25 10.08 -0.79 -12.79
C SER A 25 11.57 -0.49 -12.57
N LEU A 26 11.93 -0.23 -11.31
CA LEU A 26 13.29 -0.04 -10.83
C LEU A 26 13.65 -1.09 -9.75
N SER A 27 13.10 -2.30 -9.86
CA SER A 27 13.35 -3.42 -8.94
C SER A 27 14.84 -3.71 -8.76
N GLU A 28 15.61 -3.68 -9.85
CA GLU A 28 17.06 -3.94 -9.87
C GLU A 28 17.87 -2.93 -9.04
N GLU A 29 17.42 -1.67 -8.99
CA GLU A 29 18.09 -0.60 -8.24
C GLU A 29 17.54 -0.42 -6.83
N LEU A 30 16.33 -0.91 -6.54
CA LEU A 30 15.60 -0.64 -5.30
C LEU A 30 16.40 -1.02 -4.05
N GLY A 31 17.04 -2.20 -4.04
CA GLY A 31 17.87 -2.63 -2.92
C GLY A 31 19.03 -1.67 -2.64
N LYS A 32 19.72 -1.20 -3.68
CA LYS A 32 20.85 -0.26 -3.55
C LYS A 32 20.38 1.10 -3.03
N GLN A 33 19.20 1.56 -3.45
CA GLN A 33 18.60 2.80 -2.94
C GLN A 33 18.30 2.68 -1.44
N LEU A 34 17.71 1.56 -1.02
CA LEU A 34 17.37 1.30 0.37
C LEU A 34 18.63 1.17 1.24
N ASP A 35 19.65 0.45 0.78
CA ASP A 35 20.93 0.29 1.48
C ASP A 35 21.62 1.64 1.71
N ALA A 36 21.61 2.53 0.71
CA ALA A 36 22.22 3.85 0.83
C ALA A 36 21.57 4.73 1.92
N ILE A 37 20.30 4.47 2.23
CA ILE A 37 19.54 5.21 3.23
C ILE A 37 19.60 4.50 4.59
N LEU A 38 19.19 3.23 4.65
CA LEU A 38 18.95 2.50 5.89
C LEU A 38 20.22 2.11 6.63
N ASN A 39 21.37 2.06 5.95
CA ASN A 39 22.67 1.83 6.61
C ASN A 39 23.22 3.06 7.32
N VAL A 40 22.70 4.26 7.01
CA VAL A 40 23.21 5.54 7.53
C VAL A 40 22.23 6.16 8.53
N TYR A 41 20.93 6.07 8.25
CA TYR A 41 19.91 6.77 9.01
C TYR A 41 19.08 5.80 9.87
N PRO A 42 18.79 6.12 11.14
CA PRO A 42 18.03 5.26 12.04
C PRO A 42 16.52 5.35 11.78
N ILE A 43 16.09 4.96 10.57
CA ILE A 43 14.69 4.98 10.14
C ILE A 43 13.92 3.86 10.83
N LYS A 44 12.77 4.20 11.43
CA LYS A 44 11.86 3.24 12.09
C LYS A 44 10.52 3.08 11.38
N TYR A 45 10.15 4.06 10.56
CA TYR A 45 8.83 4.11 9.92
C TYR A 45 9.00 4.20 8.42
N VAL A 46 8.21 3.42 7.69
CA VAL A 46 8.17 3.46 6.23
C VAL A 46 6.72 3.58 5.77
N LYS A 47 6.50 4.42 4.75
CA LYS A 47 5.29 4.38 3.94
C LYS A 47 5.62 3.71 2.62
N ILE A 48 4.82 2.73 2.25
CA ILE A 48 4.93 2.00 0.98
C ILE A 48 3.72 2.38 0.12
N GLY A 49 3.97 2.77 -1.12
CA GLY A 49 2.95 3.06 -2.13
C GLY A 49 2.92 1.99 -3.21
N MET A 50 3.00 2.42 -4.48
CA MET A 50 3.03 1.54 -5.65
C MET A 50 4.19 0.53 -5.57
N ILE A 51 3.85 -0.75 -5.73
CA ILE A 51 4.78 -1.87 -5.89
C ILE A 51 4.56 -2.41 -7.32
N PRO A 52 5.53 -2.27 -8.24
CA PRO A 52 5.30 -2.57 -9.65
C PRO A 52 5.28 -4.07 -9.97
N ASP A 53 6.00 -4.88 -9.21
CA ASP A 53 6.25 -6.30 -9.50
C ASP A 53 6.70 -7.10 -8.27
N ASN A 54 6.81 -8.43 -8.45
CA ASN A 54 7.25 -9.37 -7.43
C ASN A 54 8.70 -9.13 -6.96
N GLU A 55 9.59 -8.68 -7.85
CA GLU A 55 10.98 -8.40 -7.47
C GLU A 55 11.06 -7.25 -6.46
N SER A 56 10.29 -6.18 -6.72
CA SER A 56 10.15 -5.06 -5.79
C SER A 56 9.49 -5.49 -4.48
N LEU A 57 8.47 -6.33 -4.55
CA LEU A 57 7.78 -6.90 -3.39
C LEU A 57 8.75 -7.66 -2.47
N ASP A 58 9.59 -8.53 -3.06
CA ASP A 58 10.59 -9.31 -2.34
C ASP A 58 11.63 -8.43 -1.66
N VAL A 59 12.16 -7.42 -2.38
CA VAL A 59 13.12 -6.45 -1.81
C VAL A 59 12.49 -5.70 -0.63
N ILE A 60 11.26 -5.21 -0.79
CA ILE A 60 10.53 -4.49 0.26
C ILE A 60 10.31 -5.38 1.49
N LYS A 61 9.80 -6.60 1.29
CA LYS A 61 9.56 -7.57 2.37
C LYS A 61 10.83 -7.86 3.16
N ASN A 62 11.92 -8.17 2.47
CA ASN A 62 13.21 -8.49 3.09
C ASN A 62 13.76 -7.29 3.87
N THR A 63 13.60 -6.07 3.34
CA THR A 63 14.02 -4.83 3.99
C THR A 63 13.25 -4.58 5.29
N ILE A 64 11.92 -4.75 5.27
CA ILE A 64 11.07 -4.58 6.46
C ILE A 64 11.52 -5.51 7.57
N LEU A 65 11.77 -6.79 7.24
CA LEU A 65 12.20 -7.81 8.20
C LEU A 65 13.60 -7.52 8.75
N ALA A 66 14.56 -7.20 7.88
CA ALA A 66 15.95 -6.96 8.27
C ALA A 66 16.11 -5.75 9.20
N HIS A 67 15.30 -4.71 9.01
CA HIS A 67 15.37 -3.47 9.78
C HIS A 67 14.26 -3.32 10.84
N ASN A 68 13.38 -4.31 10.98
CA ASN A 68 12.23 -4.28 11.90
C ASN A 68 11.39 -3.00 11.78
N LEU A 69 11.03 -2.65 10.54
CA LEU A 69 10.35 -1.39 10.23
C LEU A 69 8.87 -1.42 10.65
N THR A 70 8.37 -0.28 11.14
CA THR A 70 6.93 -0.03 11.30
C THR A 70 6.35 0.45 9.97
N VAL A 71 5.35 -0.28 9.46
CA VAL A 71 4.92 -0.14 8.07
C VAL A 71 3.53 0.49 7.96
N VAL A 72 3.45 1.57 7.19
CA VAL A 72 2.20 2.07 6.61
C VAL A 72 2.14 1.64 5.16
N LEU A 73 1.18 0.80 4.81
CA LEU A 73 0.96 0.37 3.42
C LEU A 73 -0.23 1.13 2.82
N ASP A 74 0.04 1.79 1.71
CA ASP A 74 -0.92 2.38 0.80
C ASP A 74 -0.96 1.47 -0.44
N PRO A 75 -1.91 0.52 -0.53
CA PRO A 75 -1.86 -0.59 -1.49
C PRO A 75 -2.30 -0.15 -2.89
N VAL A 76 -1.59 0.84 -3.44
CA VAL A 76 -1.87 1.51 -4.70
C VAL A 76 -1.76 0.51 -5.86
N SER A 77 -2.91 0.06 -6.35
CA SER A 77 -3.02 -0.86 -7.50
C SER A 77 -3.50 -0.15 -8.78
N ILE A 78 -4.04 1.07 -8.66
CA ILE A 78 -4.62 1.84 -9.77
C ILE A 78 -4.04 3.26 -9.77
N SER A 79 -3.74 3.78 -10.97
CA SER A 79 -3.28 5.14 -11.21
C SER A 79 -4.37 6.17 -10.95
N SER A 80 -4.01 7.45 -10.85
CA SER A 80 -4.98 8.54 -10.65
C SER A 80 -6.03 8.66 -11.77
N VAL A 81 -5.77 8.05 -12.93
CA VAL A 81 -6.66 8.08 -14.11
C VAL A 81 -7.39 6.75 -14.35
N GLY A 82 -7.24 5.77 -13.46
CA GLY A 82 -8.00 4.51 -13.50
C GLY A 82 -7.26 3.32 -14.15
N GLU A 83 -6.04 3.50 -14.64
CA GLU A 83 -5.23 2.42 -15.23
C GLU A 83 -4.49 1.60 -14.16
N ARG A 84 -4.38 0.27 -14.35
CA ARG A 84 -3.68 -0.63 -13.43
C ARG A 84 -2.18 -0.33 -13.39
N LEU A 85 -1.62 -0.33 -12.18
CA LEU A 85 -0.19 -0.10 -11.90
C LEU A 85 0.60 -1.39 -11.67
N SER A 86 -0.07 -2.54 -11.72
CA SER A 86 0.50 -3.87 -11.57
C SER A 86 -0.29 -4.90 -12.39
N SER A 87 0.26 -6.11 -12.52
CA SER A 87 -0.48 -7.22 -13.14
C SER A 87 -1.75 -7.56 -12.36
N GLU A 88 -2.76 -8.07 -13.07
CA GLU A 88 -4.00 -8.55 -12.44
C GLU A 88 -3.70 -9.64 -11.39
N GLY A 89 -4.28 -9.50 -10.21
CA GLY A 89 -4.11 -10.46 -9.11
C GLY A 89 -2.86 -10.21 -8.25
N PHE A 90 -2.03 -9.20 -8.58
CA PHE A 90 -0.87 -8.85 -7.77
C PHE A 90 -1.25 -8.39 -6.35
N GLU A 91 -2.47 -7.87 -6.17
CA GLU A 91 -3.03 -7.52 -4.87
C GLU A 91 -3.12 -8.74 -3.94
N ILE A 92 -3.29 -9.95 -4.48
CA ILE A 92 -3.30 -11.20 -3.71
C ILE A 92 -1.90 -11.51 -3.16
N GLU A 93 -0.86 -11.28 -3.95
CA GLU A 93 0.53 -11.45 -3.53
C GLU A 93 0.90 -10.41 -2.45
N ILE A 94 0.49 -9.15 -2.62
CA ILE A 94 0.64 -8.11 -1.59
C ILE A 94 -0.07 -8.52 -0.29
N GLU A 95 -1.32 -8.99 -0.38
CA GLU A 95 -2.07 -9.48 0.79
C GLU A 95 -1.32 -10.62 1.48
N ARG A 96 -0.85 -11.62 0.72
CA ARG A 96 -0.18 -12.80 1.30
C ARG A 96 1.16 -12.45 1.96
N GLU A 97 1.97 -11.63 1.29
CA GLU A 97 3.37 -11.41 1.65
C GLU A 97 3.57 -10.22 2.61
N LEU A 98 2.79 -9.13 2.46
CA LEU A 98 3.01 -7.90 3.23
C LEU A 98 2.02 -7.67 4.35
N PHE A 99 0.75 -8.09 4.26
CA PHE A 99 -0.22 -7.82 5.33
C PHE A 99 0.23 -8.29 6.72
N PRO A 100 0.93 -9.45 6.86
CA PRO A 100 1.49 -9.86 8.15
C PRO A 100 2.49 -8.84 8.72
N LEU A 101 3.18 -8.07 7.88
CA LEU A 101 4.20 -7.09 8.27
C LEU A 101 3.63 -5.66 8.41
N VAL A 102 2.42 -5.40 7.91
CA VAL A 102 1.80 -4.08 7.93
C VAL A 102 1.28 -3.73 9.32
N THR A 103 1.58 -2.51 9.78
CA THR A 103 1.04 -1.91 11.00
C THR A 103 -0.22 -1.10 10.69
N VAL A 104 -0.21 -0.29 9.63
CA VAL A 104 -1.37 0.49 9.18
C VAL A 104 -1.61 0.27 7.69
N LEU A 105 -2.79 -0.20 7.33
CA LEU A 105 -3.22 -0.29 5.93
C LEU A 105 -4.12 0.91 5.60
N THR A 106 -3.92 1.53 4.44
CA THR A 106 -4.64 2.75 4.03
C THR A 106 -5.31 2.59 2.66
N PRO A 107 -6.22 1.62 2.47
CA PRO A 107 -6.82 1.38 1.17
C PRO A 107 -7.84 2.47 0.81
N ASN A 108 -8.03 2.75 -0.47
CA ASN A 108 -9.22 3.46 -0.98
C ASN A 108 -10.45 2.52 -1.00
N LEU A 109 -11.62 2.99 -1.45
CA LEU A 109 -12.84 2.17 -1.49
C LEU A 109 -12.73 0.96 -2.43
N GLU A 110 -12.08 1.09 -3.58
CA GLU A 110 -11.92 0.00 -4.55
C GLU A 110 -10.96 -1.08 -4.01
N GLU A 111 -9.83 -0.67 -3.45
CA GLU A 111 -8.87 -1.54 -2.76
C GLU A 111 -9.51 -2.21 -1.54
N ALA A 112 -10.27 -1.47 -0.73
CA ALA A 112 -10.99 -2.01 0.42
C ALA A 112 -12.05 -3.02 -0.02
N SER A 113 -12.75 -2.74 -1.13
CA SER A 113 -13.71 -3.67 -1.72
C SER A 113 -13.06 -5.00 -2.10
N PHE A 114 -11.92 -4.92 -2.78
CA PHE A 114 -11.13 -6.08 -3.18
C PHE A 114 -10.70 -6.89 -1.96
N PHE A 115 -10.01 -6.27 -0.99
CA PHE A 115 -9.48 -6.97 0.18
C PHE A 115 -10.57 -7.48 1.12
N ALA A 116 -11.70 -6.79 1.27
CA ALA A 116 -12.81 -7.27 2.11
C ALA A 116 -13.69 -8.32 1.41
N ASN A 117 -13.61 -8.41 0.07
CA ASN A 117 -14.61 -9.09 -0.75
C ASN A 117 -16.03 -8.62 -0.36
N ILE A 118 -16.23 -7.30 -0.41
CA ILE A 118 -17.49 -6.58 -0.14
C ILE A 118 -17.59 -5.45 -1.16
N GLU A 119 -18.75 -5.28 -1.78
CA GLU A 119 -19.01 -4.15 -2.69
C GLU A 119 -19.16 -2.85 -1.89
N LEU A 120 -18.20 -1.93 -2.08
CA LEU A 120 -18.12 -0.62 -1.43
C LEU A 120 -18.07 0.52 -2.47
N ILE A 121 -18.14 0.18 -3.77
CA ILE A 121 -18.18 1.17 -4.83
C ILE A 121 -19.41 2.06 -4.60
N ASN A 122 -19.23 3.37 -4.67
CA ASN A 122 -20.23 4.41 -4.37
C ASN A 122 -20.66 4.55 -2.90
N LYS A 123 -20.06 3.80 -1.97
CA LYS A 123 -20.31 3.99 -0.54
C LYS A 123 -19.66 5.27 -0.04
N THR A 124 -20.31 5.87 0.96
CA THR A 124 -19.92 7.13 1.58
C THR A 124 -19.69 6.93 3.06
N ILE A 125 -19.26 7.99 3.75
CA ILE A 125 -19.10 7.97 5.22
C ILE A 125 -20.41 7.67 5.96
N ASP A 126 -21.56 7.93 5.33
CA ASP A 126 -22.89 7.62 5.89
C ASP A 126 -23.16 6.11 5.91
N ASP A 127 -22.47 5.32 5.09
CA ASP A 127 -22.58 3.85 5.02
C ASP A 127 -21.65 3.16 6.04
N ILE A 128 -21.60 3.70 7.27
CA ILE A 128 -20.58 3.36 8.27
C ILE A 128 -20.57 1.88 8.67
N GLU A 129 -21.73 1.22 8.71
CA GLU A 129 -21.84 -0.19 9.10
C GLU A 129 -21.17 -1.13 8.07
N GLU A 130 -21.31 -0.83 6.79
CA GLU A 130 -20.67 -1.61 5.72
C GLU A 130 -19.16 -1.35 5.67
N LEU A 131 -18.75 -0.09 5.82
CA LEU A 131 -17.34 0.29 5.93
C LEU A 131 -16.67 -0.38 7.13
N LYS A 132 -17.36 -0.41 8.28
CA LYS A 132 -16.89 -1.09 9.49
C LYS A 132 -16.77 -2.60 9.26
N LYS A 133 -17.76 -3.23 8.65
CA LYS A 133 -17.73 -4.66 8.32
C LYS A 133 -16.57 -5.01 7.38
N ALA A 134 -16.28 -4.14 6.40
CA ALA A 134 -15.12 -4.29 5.53
C ALA A 134 -13.80 -4.13 6.30
N ALA A 135 -13.69 -3.08 7.12
CA ALA A 135 -12.54 -2.85 7.97
C ALA A 135 -12.25 -4.05 8.89
N GLU A 136 -13.27 -4.62 9.55
CA GLU A 136 -13.12 -5.80 10.40
C GLU A 136 -12.60 -7.04 9.64
N LYS A 137 -13.09 -7.27 8.41
CA LYS A 137 -12.58 -8.37 7.57
C LYS A 137 -11.12 -8.15 7.20
N ILE A 138 -10.75 -6.94 6.80
CA ILE A 138 -9.39 -6.65 6.36
C ILE A 138 -8.42 -6.68 7.54
N VAL A 139 -8.80 -6.13 8.70
CA VAL A 139 -7.98 -6.21 9.92
C VAL A 139 -7.69 -7.66 10.29
N LYS A 140 -8.68 -8.57 10.20
CA LYS A 140 -8.44 -10.01 10.41
C LYS A 140 -7.37 -10.56 9.46
N LYS A 141 -7.37 -10.13 8.20
CA LYS A 141 -6.34 -10.51 7.22
C LYS A 141 -4.94 -10.01 7.59
N LEU A 142 -4.82 -8.83 8.20
CA LEU A 142 -3.54 -8.30 8.71
C LEU A 142 -2.92 -9.16 9.81
N TYR A 143 -3.72 -9.95 10.53
CA TYR A 143 -3.25 -10.85 11.59
C TYR A 143 -3.03 -12.30 11.13
N LEU A 144 -3.35 -12.65 9.88
CA LEU A 144 -3.11 -13.99 9.37
C LEU A 144 -1.59 -14.30 9.42
N ASN A 145 -1.24 -15.50 9.91
CA ASN A 145 0.13 -16.02 10.05
C ASN A 145 1.04 -15.33 11.09
N ASN A 146 0.49 -14.50 11.98
CA ASN A 146 1.25 -13.94 13.10
C ASN A 146 0.87 -14.62 14.43
N ASP A 147 1.82 -15.30 15.06
CA ASP A 147 1.75 -15.71 16.48
C ASP A 147 1.93 -14.51 17.44
N VAL A 148 2.21 -13.32 16.91
CA VAL A 148 2.54 -12.13 17.71
C VAL A 148 1.27 -11.35 18.06
N SER A 149 0.70 -11.69 19.21
CA SER A 149 -0.49 -11.07 19.80
C SER A 149 -0.29 -9.64 20.34
N GLU A 150 0.87 -9.01 20.14
CA GLU A 150 1.23 -7.75 20.82
C GLU A 150 1.20 -6.48 19.96
N ILE A 151 1.30 -6.56 18.62
CA ILE A 151 1.34 -5.36 17.77
C ILE A 151 -0.08 -4.95 17.36
N GLN A 152 -0.47 -3.74 17.78
CA GLN A 152 -1.73 -3.13 17.35
C GLN A 152 -1.64 -2.76 15.86
N LYS A 153 -2.59 -3.26 15.09
CA LYS A 153 -2.74 -2.97 13.67
C LYS A 153 -3.98 -2.13 13.43
N ALA A 154 -3.93 -1.28 12.41
CA ALA A 154 -5.04 -0.40 12.06
C ALA A 154 -5.31 -0.42 10.56
N ILE A 155 -6.54 -0.05 10.21
CA ILE A 155 -6.95 0.24 8.84
C ILE A 155 -7.59 1.62 8.78
N ILE A 156 -7.29 2.37 7.73
CA ILE A 156 -7.91 3.65 7.42
C ILE A 156 -8.45 3.58 6.00
N ILE A 157 -9.76 3.39 5.85
CA ILE A 157 -10.39 3.38 4.52
C ILE A 157 -10.55 4.82 4.04
N LYS A 158 -9.86 5.16 2.95
CA LYS A 158 -9.94 6.48 2.31
C LYS A 158 -11.20 6.53 1.45
N SER A 159 -12.17 7.35 1.85
CA SER A 159 -13.27 7.75 0.97
C SER A 159 -12.87 9.03 0.28
N ALA A 160 -12.82 9.03 -1.06
CA ALA A 160 -12.69 10.27 -1.81
C ALA A 160 -13.99 11.06 -1.65
N GLY A 161 -13.89 12.32 -1.20
CA GLY A 161 -14.99 13.26 -1.41
C GLY A 161 -15.32 13.30 -2.90
N LYS A 162 -16.62 13.31 -3.23
CA LYS A 162 -17.12 13.46 -4.59
C LYS A 162 -16.72 14.84 -5.14
N ASP A 163 -15.48 15.00 -5.59
CA ASP A 163 -15.04 16.12 -6.41
C ASP A 163 -14.18 15.54 -7.55
N LYS A 164 -14.79 14.67 -8.36
CA LYS A 164 -14.25 14.31 -9.69
C LYS A 164 -14.68 15.29 -10.79
N ASP A 165 -15.40 16.37 -10.43
CA ASP A 165 -16.02 17.30 -11.38
C ASP A 165 -15.29 18.65 -11.57
N ASN A 166 -14.02 18.80 -11.15
CA ASN A 166 -13.28 20.05 -11.39
C ASN A 166 -11.78 19.82 -11.66
N ILE A 167 -11.43 19.41 -12.87
CA ILE A 167 -10.18 19.80 -13.55
C ILE A 167 -10.47 19.99 -15.04
#